data_AF-A0A6H9WT66-F1
#
_entry.id   AF-A0A6H9WT66-F1
#
_cell.length_a   1.000
_cell.length_b   1.000
_cell.length_c   1.000
_cell.angle_alpha   90.00
_cell.angle_beta   90.00
_cell.angle_gamma   90.00
#
_symmetry.space_group_name_H-M   'P 1'
#
loop_
_entity.id
_entity.type
_entity.pdbx_description
1 polymer ?
#
loop_
_entity_poly.entity_id
_entity_poly.type
_entity_poly.pdbx_seq_one_letter_code
_entity_poly.pdbx_strand_id
1 'polypeptide(L)'
;MITKRVSPVVIDGQRYFPLERPEQLPREFGSIELFIRNKVPVRFTRVADNTWVVHRTDRPGSTGVLVDDPEGDAEAKSGVTVKAPEAHETNRPRPRFIYSAAAATNVGLPDWRIPLQRVSWDDFLKFFESASV
;
A
#
# COMPACT_ATOMS: atom_id res chain seq x y z
N MET A 1 5.18 18.51 19.18
CA MET A 1 5.24 17.60 18.02
C MET A 1 5.72 18.41 16.82
N ILE A 2 6.91 18.10 16.28
CA ILE A 2 7.40 18.77 15.07
C ILE A 2 6.84 18.01 13.88
N THR A 3 5.78 18.53 13.27
CA THR A 3 5.29 18.04 11.98
C THR A 3 6.39 18.35 10.96
N LYS A 4 7.24 17.35 10.66
CA LYS A 4 8.26 17.46 9.62
C LYS A 4 7.52 17.91 8.36
N ARG A 5 7.70 19.16 7.94
CA ARG A 5 7.09 19.68 6.71
C ARG A 5 7.71 18.91 5.57
N VAL A 6 7.00 17.89 5.09
CA VAL A 6 7.45 17.09 3.96
C VAL A 6 7.18 17.93 2.72
N SER A 7 8.24 18.46 2.11
CA SER A 7 8.11 19.32 0.93
C SER A 7 7.63 18.50 -0.26
N PRO A 8 6.63 18.99 -1.03
CA PRO A 8 6.19 18.31 -2.23
C PRO A 8 7.29 18.34 -3.32
N VAL A 9 7.31 17.30 -4.15
CA VAL A 9 8.15 17.21 -5.35
C VAL A 9 7.31 17.57 -6.56
N VAL A 10 7.86 18.36 -7.48
CA VAL A 10 7.17 18.70 -8.74
C VAL A 10 7.77 17.91 -9.89
N ILE A 11 6.93 17.18 -10.63
CA ILE A 11 7.29 16.43 -11.84
C ILE A 11 6.28 16.80 -12.92
N ASP A 12 6.74 17.25 -14.09
CA ASP A 12 5.89 17.64 -15.23
C ASP A 12 4.76 18.63 -14.87
N GLY A 13 5.06 19.57 -13.96
CA GLY A 13 4.10 20.58 -13.48
C GLY A 13 3.11 20.07 -12.43
N GLN A 14 3.17 18.78 -12.08
CA GLN A 14 2.29 18.15 -11.11
C GLN A 14 2.99 17.97 -9.75
N ARG A 15 2.27 18.22 -8.66
CA ARG A 15 2.78 18.11 -7.29
C ARG A 15 2.55 16.71 -6.73
N TYR A 16 3.59 16.14 -6.16
CA TYR A 16 3.61 14.84 -5.50
C TYR A 16 4.08 14.98 -4.05
N PHE A 17 3.37 14.36 -3.12
CA PHE A 17 3.76 14.31 -1.70
C PHE A 17 4.56 13.03 -1.42
N PRO A 18 5.57 13.04 -0.56
CA PRO A 18 6.26 11.78 -0.24
C PRO A 18 5.34 10.77 0.44
N LEU A 19 5.34 9.53 -0.06
CA LEU A 19 4.63 8.41 0.55
C LEU A 19 5.51 7.78 1.63
N GLU A 20 5.21 8.04 2.89
CA GLU A 20 5.98 7.58 4.04
C GLU A 20 5.13 6.79 5.03
N ARG A 21 3.85 7.15 5.20
CA ARG A 21 2.98 6.62 6.25
C ARG A 21 1.55 6.40 5.75
N PRO A 22 0.81 5.43 6.32
CA PRO A 22 -0.54 5.13 5.86
C PRO A 22 -1.54 6.26 6.18
N GLU A 23 -1.31 7.10 7.20
CA GLU A 23 -2.23 8.18 7.55
C GLU A 23 -2.29 9.30 6.49
N GLN A 24 -1.34 9.30 5.56
CA GLN A 24 -1.31 10.20 4.42
C GLN A 24 -2.29 9.81 3.32
N LEU A 25 -2.84 8.59 3.34
CA LEU A 25 -3.74 8.15 2.28
C LEU A 25 -5.04 8.97 2.25
N PRO A 26 -5.61 9.20 1.05
CA PRO A 26 -6.82 9.96 0.88
C PRO A 26 -7.97 9.37 1.72
N ARG A 27 -8.69 10.24 2.44
CA ARG A 27 -9.76 9.84 3.38
C ARG A 27 -11.17 9.97 2.84
N GLU A 28 -11.37 10.79 1.82
CA GLU A 28 -12.70 11.03 1.26
C GLU A 28 -12.94 10.08 0.08
N PHE A 29 -14.13 9.50 -0.02
CA PHE A 29 -14.47 8.66 -1.17
C PHE A 29 -14.34 9.44 -2.48
N GLY A 30 -13.71 8.82 -3.48
CA GLY A 30 -13.44 9.45 -4.77
C GLY A 30 -12.29 10.46 -4.75
N SER A 31 -11.72 10.78 -3.59
CA SER A 31 -10.55 11.67 -3.53
C SER A 31 -9.32 11.01 -4.15
N ILE A 32 -8.54 11.85 -4.83
CA ILE A 32 -7.34 11.47 -5.56
C ILE A 32 -6.17 12.22 -4.96
N GLU A 33 -5.10 11.50 -4.64
CA GLU A 33 -3.88 12.11 -4.13
C GLU A 33 -2.66 11.49 -4.80
N LEU A 34 -1.64 12.33 -4.98
CA LEU A 34 -0.46 12.01 -5.78
C LEU A 34 0.74 11.97 -4.86
N PHE A 35 1.43 10.84 -4.91
CA PHE A 35 2.57 10.59 -4.07
C PHE A 35 3.81 10.20 -4.86
N ILE A 36 4.96 10.35 -4.23
CA ILE A 36 6.23 9.88 -4.76
C ILE A 36 6.96 9.05 -3.71
N ARG A 37 7.49 7.91 -4.14
CA ARG A 37 8.37 7.07 -3.32
C ARG A 37 9.52 6.60 -4.19
N ASN A 38 10.77 6.83 -3.76
CA ASN A 38 11.98 6.42 -4.49
C ASN A 38 11.94 6.77 -5.99
N LYS A 39 11.53 8.01 -6.30
CA LYS A 39 11.35 8.55 -7.67
C LYS A 39 10.24 7.88 -8.49
N VAL A 40 9.44 6.98 -7.91
CA VAL A 40 8.26 6.40 -8.53
C VAL A 40 7.04 7.25 -8.18
N PRO A 41 6.42 7.94 -9.18
CA PRO A 41 5.21 8.71 -8.97
C PRO A 41 3.97 7.80 -9.00
N VAL A 42 3.14 7.90 -7.96
CA VAL A 42 2.01 7.02 -7.69
C VAL A 42 0.76 7.86 -7.43
N ARG A 43 -0.39 7.41 -7.93
CA ARG A 43 -1.70 8.00 -7.67
C ARG A 43 -2.53 7.04 -6.84
N PHE A 44 -3.09 7.53 -5.74
CA PHE A 44 -4.08 6.81 -4.95
C PHE A 44 -5.46 7.40 -5.18
N THR A 45 -6.46 6.53 -5.33
CA THR A 45 -7.87 6.91 -5.39
C THR A 45 -8.61 6.08 -4.37
N ARG A 46 -9.29 6.72 -3.41
CA ARG A 46 -10.13 5.99 -2.45
C ARG A 46 -11.42 5.57 -3.12
N VAL A 47 -11.70 4.26 -3.11
CA VAL A 47 -12.87 3.66 -3.78
C VAL A 47 -13.83 2.95 -2.81
N ALA A 48 -13.45 2.80 -1.55
CA ALA A 48 -14.33 2.36 -0.46
C ALA A 48 -13.73 2.80 0.89
N ASP A 49 -14.37 2.46 2.01
CA ASP A 49 -13.98 2.93 3.35
C ASP A 49 -12.52 2.63 3.71
N ASN A 50 -12.04 1.45 3.33
CA ASN A 50 -10.69 1.01 3.62
C ASN A 50 -10.00 0.52 2.35
N THR A 51 -10.37 1.03 1.17
CA THR A 51 -9.88 0.52 -0.11
C THR A 51 -9.42 1.64 -1.02
N TRP A 52 -8.21 1.48 -1.53
CA TRP A 52 -7.57 2.40 -2.47
C TRP A 52 -7.16 1.65 -3.72
N VAL A 53 -7.44 2.27 -4.87
CA VAL A 53 -6.79 1.90 -6.12
C VAL A 53 -5.48 2.69 -6.21
N VAL A 54 -4.41 1.97 -6.49
CA VAL A 54 -3.04 2.46 -6.58
C VAL A 54 -2.62 2.40 -8.03
N HIS A 55 -2.18 3.50 -8.62
CA HIS A 55 -1.68 3.53 -9.99
C HIS A 55 -0.27 4.09 -10.05
N ARG A 56 0.63 3.39 -10.73
CA ARG A 56 1.93 3.96 -11.10
C ARG A 56 1.76 4.86 -12.31
N THR A 57 2.09 6.13 -12.13
CA THR A 57 1.92 7.14 -13.20
C THR A 57 3.05 7.09 -14.23
N ASP A 58 4.22 6.58 -13.84
CA ASP A 58 5.37 6.34 -14.72
C ASP A 58 5.22 5.09 -15.60
N ARG A 59 4.33 4.15 -15.22
CA ARG A 59 4.08 2.90 -15.94
C ARG A 59 2.58 2.69 -16.16
N PRO A 60 2.02 3.22 -17.26
CA PRO A 60 0.60 3.05 -17.59
C PRO A 60 0.15 1.60 -17.52
N GLY A 61 -0.96 1.36 -16.83
CA GLY A 61 -1.55 0.04 -16.62
C GLY A 61 -0.93 -0.80 -15.49
N SER A 62 0.09 -0.31 -14.79
CA SER A 62 0.43 -0.84 -13.46
C SER A 62 -0.53 -0.30 -12.40
N THR A 63 -1.45 -1.17 -11.97
CA THR A 63 -2.55 -0.82 -11.05
C THR A 63 -2.66 -1.86 -9.96
N GLY A 64 -2.84 -1.44 -8.71
CA GLY A 64 -3.13 -2.34 -7.60
C GLY A 64 -4.30 -1.86 -6.77
N VAL A 65 -4.73 -2.73 -5.86
CA VAL A 65 -5.73 -2.46 -4.84
C VAL A 65 -5.06 -2.67 -3.49
N LEU A 66 -5.10 -1.64 -2.66
CA LEU A 66 -4.68 -1.67 -1.27
C LEU A 66 -5.93 -1.63 -0.39
N VAL A 67 -6.02 -2.56 0.54
CA VAL A 67 -7.06 -2.61 1.56
C VAL A 67 -6.44 -2.48 2.94
N ASP A 68 -6.98 -1.62 3.78
CA ASP A 68 -6.67 -1.57 5.21
C ASP A 68 -7.56 -2.61 5.93
N ASP A 69 -6.93 -3.65 6.47
CA ASP A 69 -7.51 -4.77 7.22
C ASP A 69 -7.28 -4.52 8.72
N PRO A 70 -8.17 -3.77 9.40
CA PRO A 70 -7.99 -3.42 10.82
C PRO A 70 -8.01 -4.63 11.76
N GLU A 71 -8.53 -5.79 11.30
CA GLU A 71 -8.47 -7.04 12.05
C GLU A 71 -7.05 -7.60 12.14
N GLY A 72 -6.16 -7.26 11.19
CA GLY A 72 -4.73 -7.56 11.28
C GLY A 72 -4.07 -6.93 12.50
N ASP A 73 -4.55 -5.76 12.93
CA ASP A 73 -4.08 -5.00 14.09
C ASP A 73 -4.63 -5.55 15.43
N ALA A 74 -5.78 -6.21 15.40
CA ALA A 74 -6.49 -6.70 16.59
C ALA A 74 -5.81 -7.91 17.23
N GLU A 75 -5.25 -8.84 16.44
CA GLU A 75 -4.41 -9.93 16.97
C GLU A 75 -3.06 -9.41 17.52
N ALA A 76 -2.52 -8.32 16.97
CA ALA A 76 -1.26 -7.74 17.44
C ALA A 76 -1.36 -7.08 18.82
N LYS A 77 -2.54 -6.53 19.15
CA LYS A 77 -2.80 -5.81 20.42
C LYS A 77 -3.49 -6.67 21.48
N SER A 78 -4.17 -7.73 21.07
CA SER A 78 -4.84 -8.66 21.97
C SER A 78 -3.87 -9.77 22.38
N GLY A 79 -2.98 -9.48 23.35
CA GLY A 79 -2.18 -10.47 24.07
C GLY A 79 -3.04 -11.41 24.93
N VAL A 80 -4.15 -11.93 24.41
CA VAL A 80 -5.04 -12.84 25.10
C VAL A 80 -4.56 -14.26 24.85
N THR A 81 -3.83 -14.77 25.83
CA THR A 81 -3.45 -16.18 25.95
C THR A 81 -4.70 -17.05 26.06
N VAL A 82 -5.23 -17.52 24.93
CA VAL A 82 -6.19 -18.64 24.93
C VAL A 82 -5.38 -19.92 25.04
N LYS A 83 -5.47 -20.56 26.20
CA LYS A 83 -4.80 -21.82 26.52
C LYS A 83 -5.57 -22.97 25.86
N ALA A 84 -5.12 -23.48 24.71
CA ALA A 84 -5.48 -24.80 24.18
C ALA A 84 -4.41 -25.29 23.18
N PRO A 85 -4.20 -26.61 23.04
CA PRO A 85 -2.88 -27.19 22.78
C PRO A 85 -2.58 -27.42 21.29
N GLU A 86 -1.28 -27.50 20.98
CA GLU A 86 -0.70 -28.10 19.76
C GLU A 86 -0.95 -27.38 18.42
N ALA A 87 -0.29 -26.24 18.24
CA ALA A 87 0.52 -25.97 17.04
C ALA A 87 1.39 -24.75 17.33
N HIS A 88 2.70 -24.88 17.12
CA HIS A 88 3.64 -23.76 17.13
C HIS A 88 3.38 -22.84 15.93
N GLU A 89 2.28 -22.10 15.92
CA GLU A 89 2.11 -20.98 15.01
C GLU A 89 2.49 -19.71 15.77
N THR A 90 3.57 -19.10 15.27
CA THR A 90 4.29 -18.02 15.94
C THR A 90 3.33 -16.84 16.11
N ASN A 91 3.12 -16.40 17.34
CA ASN A 91 2.29 -15.24 17.72
C ASN A 91 2.91 -13.92 17.20
N ARG A 92 2.97 -13.77 15.86
CA ARG A 92 3.47 -12.59 15.17
C ARG A 92 2.27 -11.72 14.80
N PRO A 93 2.35 -10.39 15.01
CA PRO A 93 1.36 -9.44 14.51
C PRO A 93 1.02 -9.72 13.05
N ARG A 94 -0.27 -9.85 12.74
CA ARG A 94 -0.69 -9.97 11.33
C ARG A 94 -0.50 -8.61 10.64
N PRO A 95 -0.01 -8.58 9.40
CA PRO A 95 0.12 -7.33 8.68
C PRO A 95 -1.25 -6.69 8.42
N ARG A 96 -1.34 -5.37 8.62
CA ARG A 96 -2.58 -4.56 8.54
C ARG A 96 -3.10 -4.35 7.12
N PHE A 97 -2.30 -4.56 6.08
CA PHE A 97 -2.74 -4.25 4.71
C PHE A 97 -2.87 -5.49 3.86
N ILE A 98 -3.85 -5.52 2.98
CA ILE A 98 -3.95 -6.49 1.88
C ILE A 98 -3.65 -5.74 0.59
N TYR A 99 -2.68 -6.23 -0.18
CA TYR A 99 -2.33 -5.64 -1.47
C TYR A 99 -2.38 -6.69 -2.58
N SER A 100 -2.95 -6.31 -3.72
CA SER A 100 -2.84 -7.05 -4.98
C SER A 100 -2.54 -6.05 -6.09
N ALA A 101 -1.60 -6.40 -6.96
CA ALA A 101 -1.31 -5.62 -8.15
C ALA A 101 -1.61 -6.43 -9.40
N ALA A 102 -2.04 -5.74 -10.44
CA ALA A 102 -1.86 -6.16 -11.82
C ALA A 102 -0.81 -5.24 -12.43
N ALA A 103 -0.07 -5.69 -13.45
CA ALA A 103 0.43 -4.70 -14.38
C ALA A 103 0.09 -4.96 -15.82
N ALA A 104 0.21 -3.86 -16.56
CA ALA A 104 0.15 -3.85 -17.99
C ALA A 104 1.22 -4.78 -18.54
N THR A 105 0.76 -5.81 -19.23
CA THR A 105 1.54 -6.48 -20.27
C THR A 105 1.34 -5.67 -21.55
N ASN A 106 2.41 -5.32 -22.25
CA ASN A 106 2.35 -4.75 -23.61
C ASN A 106 2.02 -5.83 -24.67
N VAL A 107 1.52 -6.99 -24.24
CA VAL A 107 1.36 -8.20 -25.04
C VAL A 107 0.08 -8.87 -24.54
N GLY A 108 -0.92 -8.97 -25.41
CA GLY A 108 -2.30 -9.35 -25.04
C GLY A 108 -2.42 -10.63 -24.22
N LEU A 109 -2.81 -10.48 -22.95
CA LEU A 109 -3.46 -11.40 -21.99
C LEU A 109 -2.67 -12.64 -21.49
N PRO A 110 -2.93 -13.19 -20.27
CA PRO A 110 -3.86 -12.77 -19.21
C PRO A 110 -3.19 -12.45 -17.85
N ASP A 111 -3.88 -11.66 -17.02
CA ASP A 111 -3.87 -11.69 -15.54
C ASP A 111 -2.61 -12.19 -14.81
N TRP A 112 -1.50 -11.44 -14.83
CA TRP A 112 -0.61 -11.52 -13.67
C TRP A 112 -1.20 -10.67 -12.55
N ARG A 113 -2.24 -11.22 -11.92
CA ARG A 113 -2.65 -10.76 -10.60
C ARG A 113 -1.57 -11.24 -9.64
N ILE A 114 -0.81 -10.31 -9.07
CA ILE A 114 -0.09 -10.59 -7.84
C ILE A 114 -1.17 -11.09 -6.87
N PRO A 115 -1.04 -12.32 -6.32
CA PRO A 115 -2.00 -12.84 -5.36
C PRO A 115 -2.24 -11.83 -4.26
N LEU A 116 -3.46 -11.79 -3.71
CA LEU A 116 -3.74 -10.98 -2.52
C LEU A 116 -2.75 -11.37 -1.41
N GLN A 117 -1.91 -10.43 -1.02
CA GLN A 117 -0.88 -10.63 -0.01
C GLN A 117 -1.14 -9.68 1.15
N ARG A 118 -1.12 -10.23 2.37
CA ARG A 118 -1.02 -9.40 3.57
C ARG A 118 0.39 -8.84 3.67
N VAL A 119 0.52 -7.53 3.76
CA VAL A 119 1.78 -6.82 3.77
C VAL A 119 1.82 -5.80 4.91
N SER A 120 3.00 -5.61 5.49
CA SER A 120 3.22 -4.46 6.36
C SER A 120 3.25 -3.19 5.51
N TRP A 121 3.11 -2.02 6.14
CA TRP A 121 3.27 -0.77 5.39
C TRP A 121 4.67 -0.65 4.77
N ASP A 122 5.71 -1.03 5.50
CA ASP A 122 7.08 -1.01 5.00
C ASP A 122 7.28 -1.96 3.82
N ASP A 123 6.71 -3.17 3.87
CA ASP A 123 6.76 -4.11 2.75
C ASP A 123 5.95 -3.61 1.54
N PHE A 124 4.83 -2.93 1.78
CA PHE A 124 4.09 -2.26 0.71
C PHE A 124 4.94 -1.18 0.03
N LEU A 125 5.69 -0.37 0.79
CA LEU A 125 6.55 0.67 0.22
C LEU A 125 7.67 0.10 -0.67
N LYS A 126 8.11 -1.15 -0.44
CA LYS A 126 9.13 -1.82 -1.27
C LYS A 126 8.65 -2.06 -2.70
N PHE A 127 7.35 -2.11 -2.99
CA PHE A 127 6.85 -2.21 -4.37
C PHE A 127 7.21 -0.97 -5.23
N PHE A 128 7.59 0.13 -4.59
CA PHE A 128 8.02 1.37 -5.24
C PHE A 128 9.52 1.60 -5.13
N GLU A 129 10.27 0.67 -4.54
CA GLU A 129 11.72 0.65 -4.64
C GLU A 129 12.07 0.18 -6.04
N SER A 130 12.86 0.96 -6.79
CA SER A 130 13.46 0.44 -8.02
C SER A 130 14.24 -0.82 -7.63
N ALA A 131 13.99 -1.94 -8.32
CA ALA A 131 14.84 -3.10 -8.19
C ALA A 131 16.27 -2.62 -8.47
N SER A 132 17.10 -2.58 -7.43
CA SER A 132 18.51 -2.24 -7.57
C SER A 132 19.09 -3.23 -8.58
N VAL A 133 19.40 -2.74 -9.77
CA VAL A 133 20.17 -3.46 -10.78
C VAL A 133 21.61 -3.55 -10.30
#